data_AF-D6PC98-F1
#
_entry.id   AF-D6PC98-F1
#
_cell.length_a   1.000
_cell.length_b   1.000
_cell.length_c   1.000
_cell.angle_alpha   90.00
_cell.angle_beta   90.00
_cell.angle_gamma   90.00
#
_symmetry.space_group_name_H-M   'P 1'
#
loop_
_entity.id
_entity.type
_entity.pdbx_description
1 polymer ?
#
loop_
_entity_poly.entity_id
_entity_poly.type
_entity_poly.pdbx_seq_one_letter_code
_entity_poly.pdbx_strand_id
1 'polypeptide(L)'
;MSEENLLSIAGLLSFFLGTISLYIVYRSNHLKWNEKSAGYILAWIFLSKSIAYPCDAYVLQITDGATNFVSPWEYFYALSNLTNMLFMPLCFALSLVFPVSVIRTGRQLKIAVLVFVLLVVHRVMVFVSVGASPLELIGLEYILTTIIWTSNYVHFKIKNLHEPNKGHGRIANLSALLLMLHTGFNWFIWVGVFARSDYFYFEDVRMGLDASGSFSEYFWLLSLTISICGRYAFSLHHSVFST
;
A
#
# COMPACT_ATOMS: atom_id res chain seq x y z
N MET A 1 24.24 9.45 1.78
CA MET A 1 23.79 8.81 0.53
C MET A 1 22.53 9.56 0.11
N SER A 2 22.48 10.15 -1.09
CA SER A 2 21.33 10.96 -1.49
C SER A 2 20.06 10.11 -1.61
N GLU A 3 18.93 10.67 -1.22
CA GLU A 3 17.62 10.00 -1.21
C GLU A 3 17.22 9.42 -2.58
N GLU A 4 17.57 10.13 -3.65
CA GLU A 4 17.41 9.73 -5.05
C GLU A 4 17.99 8.34 -5.35
N ASN A 5 19.17 8.05 -4.79
CA ASN A 5 19.84 6.76 -4.96
C ASN A 5 19.07 5.64 -4.24
N LEU A 6 18.48 5.95 -3.08
CA LEU A 6 17.70 4.98 -2.31
C LEU A 6 16.41 4.61 -3.03
N LEU A 7 15.70 5.60 -3.58
CA LEU A 7 14.48 5.42 -4.38
C LEU A 7 14.77 4.62 -5.66
N SER A 8 15.86 4.93 -6.36
CA SER A 8 16.27 4.19 -7.56
C SER A 8 16.57 2.72 -7.26
N ILE A 9 17.28 2.44 -6.16
CA ILE A 9 17.55 1.07 -5.70
C ILE A 9 16.25 0.36 -5.31
N ALA A 10 15.33 1.03 -4.61
CA ALA A 10 14.03 0.49 -4.25
C ALA A 10 13.18 0.14 -5.49
N GLY A 11 13.24 0.97 -6.55
CA GLY A 11 12.61 0.70 -7.84
C GLY A 11 13.11 -0.58 -8.49
N LEU A 12 14.44 -0.73 -8.56
CA LEU A 12 15.09 -1.91 -9.13
C LEU A 12 14.81 -3.18 -8.32
N LEU A 13 14.86 -3.12 -6.99
CA LEU A 13 14.46 -4.23 -6.11
C LEU A 13 12.99 -4.62 -6.32
N SER A 14 12.11 -3.63 -6.43
CA SER A 14 10.68 -3.86 -6.67
C SER A 14 10.44 -4.52 -8.03
N PHE A 15 11.21 -4.15 -9.06
CA PHE A 15 11.16 -4.81 -10.37
C PHE A 15 11.53 -6.30 -10.29
N PHE A 16 12.64 -6.62 -9.62
CA PHE A 16 13.06 -8.02 -9.43
C PHE A 16 12.06 -8.81 -8.59
N LEU A 17 11.57 -8.26 -7.49
CA LEU A 17 10.56 -8.91 -6.64
C LEU A 17 9.26 -9.16 -7.40
N GLY A 18 8.80 -8.20 -8.21
CA GLY A 18 7.60 -8.32 -9.04
C GLY A 18 7.74 -9.39 -10.12
N THR A 19 8.84 -9.37 -10.87
CA THR A 19 9.10 -10.36 -11.94
C THR A 19 9.29 -11.77 -11.41
N ILE A 20 10.04 -11.94 -10.32
CA ILE A 20 10.22 -13.25 -9.66
C ILE A 20 8.89 -13.77 -9.12
N SER A 21 8.10 -12.91 -8.47
CA SER A 21 6.77 -13.30 -7.98
C SER A 21 5.87 -13.77 -9.13
N LEU A 22 5.86 -13.04 -10.26
CA LEU A 22 5.11 -13.43 -11.46
C LEU A 22 5.55 -14.80 -11.99
N TYR A 23 6.87 -15.01 -12.08
CA TYR A 23 7.46 -16.26 -12.56
C TYR A 23 7.11 -17.46 -11.67
N ILE A 24 7.20 -17.30 -10.35
CA ILE A 24 6.86 -18.35 -9.37
C ILE A 24 5.38 -18.74 -9.49
N VAL A 25 4.49 -17.76 -9.58
CA VAL A 25 3.04 -17.99 -9.67
C VAL A 25 2.68 -18.64 -11.00
N TYR A 26 3.33 -18.25 -12.09
CA TYR A 26 3.14 -18.86 -13.41
C TYR A 26 3.55 -20.33 -13.43
N ARG A 27 4.70 -20.66 -12.82
CA ARG A 27 5.23 -22.04 -12.80
C ARG A 27 4.49 -22.96 -11.82
N SER A 28 3.77 -22.40 -10.85
CA SER A 28 3.12 -23.16 -9.80
C SER A 28 1.72 -23.62 -10.20
N ASN A 29 1.59 -24.91 -10.57
CA ASN A 29 0.31 -25.54 -10.93
C ASN A 29 -0.47 -26.11 -9.72
N HIS A 30 0.16 -26.24 -8.56
CA HIS A 30 -0.43 -26.86 -7.37
C HIS A 30 -1.11 -25.87 -6.41
N LEU A 31 -1.03 -24.57 -6.69
CA LEU A 31 -1.60 -23.53 -5.82
C LEU A 31 -3.12 -23.46 -5.95
N LYS A 32 -3.79 -23.22 -4.83
CA LYS A 32 -5.23 -22.92 -4.84
C LYS A 32 -5.46 -21.62 -5.60
N TRP A 33 -6.63 -21.49 -6.22
CA TRP A 33 -6.96 -20.34 -7.06
C TRP A 33 -6.83 -18.98 -6.34
N ASN A 34 -7.13 -18.93 -5.04
CA ASN A 34 -6.99 -17.73 -4.22
C ASN A 34 -5.51 -17.36 -4.01
N GLU A 35 -4.65 -18.34 -3.68
CA GLU A 35 -3.20 -18.15 -3.54
C GLU A 35 -2.56 -17.74 -4.87
N LYS A 36 -3.00 -18.33 -5.98
CA LYS A 36 -2.54 -17.98 -7.32
C LYS A 36 -2.93 -16.53 -7.69
N SER A 37 -4.18 -16.15 -7.42
CA SER A 37 -4.67 -14.79 -7.67
C SER A 37 -3.97 -13.75 -6.80
N ALA A 38 -3.74 -14.06 -5.52
CA ALA A 38 -3.00 -13.21 -4.60
C ALA A 38 -1.55 -12.99 -5.05
N GLY A 39 -0.89 -14.05 -5.54
CA GLY A 39 0.45 -13.96 -6.11
C GLY A 39 0.52 -13.05 -7.34
N TYR A 40 -0.47 -13.11 -8.23
CA TYR A 40 -0.55 -12.17 -9.36
C TYR A 40 -0.78 -10.72 -8.91
N ILE A 41 -1.70 -10.48 -7.97
CA ILE A 41 -1.96 -9.14 -7.43
C ILE A 41 -0.69 -8.57 -6.79
N LEU A 42 0.02 -9.36 -5.99
CA LEU A 42 1.25 -8.98 -5.32
C LEU A 42 2.40 -8.70 -6.30
N ALA A 43 2.50 -9.46 -7.40
CA ALA A 43 3.43 -9.14 -8.48
C ALA A 43 3.12 -7.77 -9.12
N TRP A 44 1.84 -7.48 -9.39
CA TRP A 44 1.42 -6.19 -9.94
C TRP A 44 1.66 -5.02 -8.99
N ILE A 45 1.51 -5.22 -7.68
CA ILE A 45 1.87 -4.23 -6.66
C ILE A 45 3.35 -3.84 -6.81
N PHE A 46 4.25 -4.82 -6.85
CA PHE A 46 5.69 -4.53 -6.97
C PHE A 46 6.07 -3.94 -8.33
N LEU A 47 5.46 -4.40 -9.43
CA LEU A 47 5.69 -3.82 -10.74
C LEU A 47 5.22 -2.37 -10.83
N SER A 48 4.06 -2.03 -10.25
CA SER A 48 3.59 -0.63 -10.20
C SER A 48 4.56 0.27 -9.42
N LYS A 49 5.06 -0.19 -8.27
CA LYS A 49 6.06 0.54 -7.47
C LYS A 49 7.42 0.64 -8.14
N SER A 50 7.80 -0.34 -8.98
CA SER A 50 9.04 -0.27 -9.75
C SER A 50 9.07 0.85 -10.79
N ILE A 51 7.90 1.32 -11.23
CA ILE A 51 7.78 2.47 -12.14
C ILE A 51 7.73 3.77 -11.33
N ALA A 52 7.00 3.79 -10.22
CA ALA A 52 6.87 4.98 -9.37
C ALA A 52 8.21 5.47 -8.80
N TYR A 53 9.01 4.59 -8.17
CA TYR A 53 10.20 5.03 -7.44
C TYR A 53 11.29 5.69 -8.30
N PRO A 54 11.62 5.20 -9.51
CA PRO A 54 12.55 5.91 -10.39
C PRO A 54 12.00 7.24 -10.89
N CYS A 55 10.68 7.35 -11.09
CA CYS A 55 10.06 8.62 -11.47
C CYS A 55 10.16 9.64 -10.33
N ASP A 56 9.89 9.22 -9.08
CA ASP A 56 10.06 10.07 -7.89
C ASP A 56 11.51 10.52 -7.72
N ALA A 57 12.47 9.62 -7.90
CA ALA A 57 13.90 9.94 -7.84
C ALA A 57 14.30 10.98 -8.89
N TYR A 58 13.80 10.84 -10.11
CA TYR A 58 14.08 11.77 -11.21
C TYR A 58 13.46 13.16 -10.97
N VAL A 59 12.24 13.21 -10.45
CA VAL A 59 11.59 14.47 -10.05
C VAL A 59 12.39 15.16 -8.95
N LEU A 60 12.82 14.42 -7.92
CA LEU A 60 13.63 14.98 -6.83
C LEU A 60 14.95 15.56 -7.34
N GLN A 61 15.60 14.86 -8.28
CA GLN A 61 16.87 15.26 -8.88
C GLN A 61 16.75 16.54 -9.73
N ILE A 62 15.70 16.67 -10.54
CA ILE A 62 15.51 17.85 -11.40
C ILE A 62 15.04 19.06 -10.60
N THR A 63 14.25 18.81 -9.56
CA THR A 63 13.69 19.90 -8.75
C THR A 63 14.62 20.41 -7.67
N ASP A 64 15.83 19.84 -7.54
CA ASP A 64 16.79 20.10 -6.46
C ASP A 64 16.09 20.13 -5.09
N GLY A 65 15.31 19.07 -4.82
CA GLY A 65 14.50 18.98 -3.61
C GLY A 65 13.38 20.03 -3.51
N ALA A 66 12.67 20.30 -4.61
CA ALA A 66 11.55 21.24 -4.71
C ALA A 66 11.89 22.75 -4.65
N THR A 67 13.13 23.14 -4.95
CA THR A 67 13.55 24.54 -4.98
C THR A 67 13.48 25.18 -6.37
N ASN A 68 13.60 24.38 -7.44
CA ASN A 68 13.59 24.87 -8.83
C ASN A 68 12.75 23.98 -9.75
N PHE A 69 11.64 24.48 -10.28
CA PHE A 69 10.79 23.70 -11.20
C PHE A 69 11.29 23.84 -12.65
N VAL A 70 12.21 22.97 -13.05
CA VAL A 70 12.68 22.88 -14.44
C VAL A 70 11.89 21.79 -15.17
N SER A 71 11.19 22.15 -16.24
CA SER A 71 10.49 21.18 -17.11
C SER A 71 11.52 20.17 -17.68
N PRO A 72 11.20 18.87 -17.82
CA PRO A 72 9.88 18.23 -17.80
C PRO A 72 9.57 17.41 -16.53
N TRP A 73 9.49 18.04 -15.36
CA TRP A 73 9.12 17.35 -14.11
C TRP A 73 7.65 16.88 -14.10
N GLU A 74 6.77 17.58 -14.82
CA GLU A 74 5.31 17.38 -14.79
C GLU A 74 4.91 15.97 -15.25
N TYR A 75 5.56 15.47 -16.30
CA TYR A 75 5.28 14.14 -16.85
C TYR A 75 5.64 13.02 -15.87
N PHE A 76 6.84 13.08 -15.28
CA PHE A 76 7.31 12.05 -14.36
C PHE A 76 6.55 12.10 -13.04
N TYR A 77 6.17 13.31 -12.59
CA TYR A 77 5.30 13.49 -11.43
C TYR A 77 3.91 12.90 -11.67
N ALA A 78 3.29 13.15 -12.82
CA ALA A 78 2.00 12.58 -13.18
C ALA A 78 2.07 11.04 -13.31
N LEU A 79 3.12 10.52 -13.94
CA LEU A 79 3.33 9.08 -14.10
C LEU A 79 3.52 8.37 -12.75
N SER A 80 4.28 8.97 -11.83
CA SER A 80 4.42 8.46 -10.47
C SER A 80 3.08 8.46 -9.72
N ASN A 81 2.33 9.56 -9.76
CA ASN A 81 1.05 9.63 -9.07
C ASN A 81 0.04 8.61 -9.62
N LEU A 82 -0.06 8.46 -10.95
CA LEU A 82 -0.94 7.47 -11.57
C LEU A 82 -0.56 6.02 -11.21
N THR A 83 0.73 5.71 -11.18
CA THR A 83 1.19 4.37 -10.77
C THR A 83 0.99 4.11 -9.27
N ASN A 84 1.15 5.13 -8.43
CA ASN A 84 0.85 5.06 -7.00
C ASN A 84 -0.66 4.92 -6.72
N MET A 85 -1.53 5.48 -7.57
CA MET A 85 -2.98 5.28 -7.47
C MET A 85 -3.44 3.84 -7.68
N LEU A 86 -2.62 3.00 -8.35
CA LEU A 86 -2.90 1.57 -8.49
C LEU A 86 -2.55 0.76 -7.24
N PHE A 87 -1.59 1.22 -6.44
CA PHE A 87 -1.09 0.49 -5.28
C PHE A 87 -2.19 0.21 -4.25
N MET A 88 -2.92 1.25 -3.83
CA MET A 88 -3.89 1.12 -2.74
C MET A 88 -5.08 0.21 -3.09
N PRO A 89 -5.70 0.36 -4.27
CA PRO A 89 -6.74 -0.55 -4.73
C PRO A 89 -6.23 -1.99 -4.87
N LEU A 90 -4.96 -2.20 -5.26
CA LEU A 90 -4.38 -3.55 -5.37
C LEU A 90 -4.18 -4.18 -3.98
N CYS A 91 -3.74 -3.41 -2.99
CA CYS A 91 -3.70 -3.86 -1.59
C CYS A 91 -5.08 -4.25 -1.06
N PHE A 92 -6.10 -3.45 -1.38
CA PHE A 92 -7.48 -3.79 -1.03
C PHE A 92 -7.97 -5.06 -1.73
N ALA A 93 -7.74 -5.20 -3.04
CA ALA A 93 -8.05 -6.41 -3.78
C ALA A 93 -7.33 -7.64 -3.20
N LEU A 94 -6.06 -7.48 -2.79
CA LEU A 94 -5.30 -8.54 -2.12
C LEU A 94 -5.97 -8.95 -0.81
N SER A 95 -6.45 -8.00 -0.01
CA SER A 95 -7.11 -8.29 1.27
C SER A 95 -8.41 -9.08 1.15
N LEU A 96 -9.12 -8.95 0.03
CA LEU A 96 -10.35 -9.69 -0.24
C LEU A 96 -10.11 -11.14 -0.66
N VAL A 97 -8.92 -11.43 -1.20
CA VAL A 97 -8.55 -12.75 -1.74
C VAL A 97 -7.68 -13.54 -0.74
N PHE A 98 -6.84 -12.87 0.04
CA PHE A 98 -5.82 -13.49 0.87
C PHE A 98 -5.56 -12.67 2.16
N PRO A 99 -5.28 -13.32 3.32
CA PRO A 99 -5.02 -14.75 3.54
C PRO A 99 -6.27 -15.60 3.76
N VAL A 100 -7.42 -14.98 4.05
CA VAL A 100 -8.73 -15.63 3.98
C VAL A 100 -9.53 -15.00 2.87
N SER A 101 -9.96 -15.83 1.92
CA SER A 101 -10.77 -15.40 0.80
C SER A 101 -12.15 -14.96 1.31
N VAL A 102 -12.36 -13.65 1.40
CA VAL A 102 -13.69 -13.06 1.61
C VAL A 102 -14.55 -13.34 0.37
N ILE A 103 -13.92 -13.25 -0.81
CA ILE A 103 -14.50 -13.62 -2.10
C ILE A 103 -14.42 -15.14 -2.25
N ARG A 104 -15.54 -15.85 -2.14
CA ARG A 104 -15.57 -17.33 -2.19
C ARG A 104 -15.90 -17.88 -3.58
N THR A 105 -16.47 -17.06 -4.46
CA THR A 105 -16.95 -17.50 -5.78
C THR A 105 -16.34 -16.69 -6.92
N GLY A 106 -16.15 -17.32 -8.08
CA GLY A 106 -15.61 -16.65 -9.28
C GLY A 106 -16.49 -15.49 -9.78
N ARG A 107 -17.80 -15.52 -9.50
CA ARG A 107 -18.72 -14.40 -9.80
C ARG A 107 -18.42 -13.18 -8.91
N GLN A 108 -18.19 -13.40 -7.62
CA GLN A 108 -17.78 -12.33 -6.70
C GLN A 108 -16.41 -11.75 -7.08
N LEU A 109 -15.48 -12.55 -7.62
CA LEU A 109 -14.22 -12.00 -8.12
C LEU A 109 -14.45 -11.05 -9.30
N LYS A 110 -15.29 -11.45 -10.28
CA LYS A 110 -15.60 -10.57 -11.41
C LYS A 110 -16.19 -9.24 -10.96
N ILE A 111 -17.07 -9.26 -9.96
CA ILE A 111 -17.66 -8.05 -9.37
C ILE A 111 -16.59 -7.24 -8.64
N ALA A 112 -15.72 -7.85 -7.85
CA ALA A 112 -14.65 -7.15 -7.16
C ALA A 112 -13.64 -6.50 -8.12
N VAL A 113 -13.30 -7.18 -9.21
CA VAL A 113 -12.44 -6.63 -10.28
C VAL A 113 -13.16 -5.48 -11.00
N LEU A 114 -14.46 -5.59 -11.27
CA LEU A 114 -15.25 -4.49 -11.84
C LEU A 114 -15.24 -3.27 -10.92
N VAL A 115 -15.51 -3.46 -9.63
CA VAL A 115 -15.48 -2.38 -8.61
C VAL A 115 -14.09 -1.77 -8.52
N PHE A 116 -13.04 -2.59 -8.55
CA PHE A 116 -11.65 -2.11 -8.59
C PHE A 116 -11.39 -1.21 -9.81
N VAL A 117 -11.77 -1.64 -11.02
CA VAL A 117 -11.58 -0.84 -12.23
C VAL A 117 -12.35 0.47 -12.16
N LEU A 118 -13.60 0.43 -11.67
CA LEU A 118 -14.41 1.63 -11.48
C LEU A 118 -13.79 2.60 -10.47
N LEU A 119 -13.23 2.10 -9.36
CA LEU A 119 -12.54 2.93 -8.36
C LEU A 119 -11.28 3.61 -8.94
N VAL A 120 -10.48 2.87 -9.72
CA VAL A 120 -9.29 3.43 -10.39
C VAL A 120 -9.70 4.49 -11.41
N VAL A 121 -10.70 4.21 -12.26
CA VAL A 121 -11.19 5.16 -13.26
C VAL A 121 -11.77 6.41 -12.59
N HIS A 122 -12.57 6.24 -11.52
CA HIS A 122 -13.09 7.37 -10.73
C HIS A 122 -11.96 8.26 -10.21
N ARG A 123 -10.90 7.67 -9.65
CA ARG A 123 -9.75 8.44 -9.14
C ARG A 123 -9.02 9.20 -10.23
N VAL A 124 -8.74 8.55 -11.36
CA VAL A 124 -8.09 9.22 -12.50
C VAL A 124 -8.96 10.37 -13.01
N MET A 125 -10.28 10.17 -13.10
CA MET A 125 -11.21 11.22 -13.51
C MET A 125 -11.24 12.39 -12.53
N VAL A 126 -11.31 12.14 -11.23
CA VAL A 126 -11.31 13.21 -10.21
C VAL A 126 -9.98 13.98 -10.23
N PHE A 127 -8.85 13.26 -10.26
CA PHE A 127 -7.52 13.85 -10.29
C PHE A 127 -7.33 14.77 -11.51
N VAL A 128 -7.77 14.34 -12.69
CA VAL A 128 -7.64 15.13 -13.93
C VAL A 128 -8.62 16.30 -13.99
N SER A 129 -9.82 16.18 -13.41
CA SER A 129 -10.90 17.17 -13.59
C SER A 129 -10.93 18.28 -12.53
N VAL A 130 -10.65 17.95 -11.27
CA VAL A 130 -10.83 18.87 -10.12
C VAL A 130 -9.51 19.08 -9.36
N GLY A 131 -8.50 18.23 -9.60
CA GLY A 131 -7.30 18.16 -8.77
C GLY A 131 -7.56 17.43 -7.45
N ALA A 132 -6.61 17.52 -6.51
CA ALA A 132 -6.68 16.85 -5.22
C ALA A 132 -7.95 17.30 -4.45
N SER A 133 -8.87 16.37 -4.20
CA SER A 133 -10.17 16.69 -3.62
C SER A 133 -10.70 15.60 -2.69
N PRO A 134 -11.60 15.93 -1.74
CA PRO A 134 -12.22 14.96 -0.83
C PRO A 134 -12.94 13.80 -1.54
N LEU A 135 -13.37 14.01 -2.78
CA LEU A 135 -14.06 13.03 -3.62
C LEU A 135 -13.13 11.93 -4.14
N GLU A 136 -11.81 12.10 -4.01
CA GLU A 136 -10.82 11.06 -4.32
C GLU A 136 -10.86 9.91 -3.29
N LEU A 137 -11.51 10.14 -2.13
CA LEU A 137 -11.68 9.17 -1.05
C LEU A 137 -10.34 8.51 -0.65
N ILE A 138 -9.26 9.28 -0.71
CA ILE A 138 -7.90 8.79 -0.45
C ILE A 138 -7.83 8.34 1.00
N GLY A 139 -7.64 7.03 1.22
CA GLY A 139 -7.54 6.48 2.58
C GLY A 139 -8.64 5.48 2.96
N LEU A 140 -9.77 5.46 2.25
CA LEU A 140 -10.85 4.52 2.57
C LEU A 140 -10.39 3.06 2.43
N GLU A 141 -9.59 2.76 1.40
CA GLU A 141 -8.99 1.45 1.21
C GLU A 141 -7.93 1.14 2.26
N TYR A 142 -7.22 2.15 2.79
CA TYR A 142 -6.31 1.95 3.92
C TYR A 142 -7.08 1.41 5.12
N ILE A 143 -8.19 2.07 5.47
CA ILE A 143 -9.05 1.69 6.60
C ILE A 143 -9.63 0.28 6.38
N LEU A 144 -10.25 0.03 5.22
CA LEU A 144 -10.90 -1.26 4.95
C LEU A 144 -9.88 -2.42 4.94
N THR A 145 -8.75 -2.24 4.28
CA THR A 145 -7.68 -3.25 4.22
C THR A 145 -7.14 -3.55 5.61
N THR A 146 -6.90 -2.51 6.43
CA THR A 146 -6.48 -2.67 7.82
C THR A 146 -7.52 -3.43 8.63
N ILE A 147 -8.80 -3.06 8.55
CA ILE A 147 -9.87 -3.74 9.31
C ILE A 147 -9.92 -5.23 8.93
N ILE A 148 -9.86 -5.57 7.64
CA ILE A 148 -9.93 -6.95 7.16
C ILE A 148 -8.73 -7.76 7.68
N TRP A 149 -7.52 -7.27 7.51
CA TRP A 149 -6.32 -8.02 7.93
C TRP A 149 -6.11 -8.05 9.44
N THR A 150 -6.43 -6.97 10.17
CA THR A 150 -6.41 -6.97 11.64
C THR A 150 -7.46 -7.94 12.19
N SER A 151 -8.68 -7.95 11.63
CA SER A 151 -9.73 -8.89 12.04
C SER A 151 -9.31 -10.34 11.81
N ASN A 152 -8.77 -10.65 10.61
CA ASN A 152 -8.23 -11.96 10.31
C ASN A 152 -7.08 -12.34 11.27
N TYR A 153 -6.15 -11.43 11.53
CA TYR A 153 -5.06 -11.66 12.47
C TYR A 153 -5.58 -12.06 13.86
N VAL A 154 -6.45 -11.24 14.45
CA VAL A 154 -7.00 -11.47 15.79
C VAL A 154 -7.75 -12.80 15.85
N HIS A 155 -8.63 -13.05 14.88
CA HIS A 155 -9.43 -14.29 14.83
C HIS A 155 -8.56 -15.56 14.76
N PHE A 156 -7.57 -15.58 13.86
CA PHE A 156 -6.72 -16.76 13.71
C PHE A 156 -5.68 -16.90 14.82
N LYS A 157 -5.25 -15.80 15.46
CA LYS A 157 -4.38 -15.85 16.63
C LYS A 157 -5.12 -16.44 17.84
N ILE A 158 -6.35 -15.99 18.11
CA ILE A 158 -7.20 -16.56 19.17
C ILE A 158 -7.45 -18.05 18.93
N LYS A 159 -7.76 -18.44 17.70
CA LYS A 159 -7.92 -19.86 17.35
C LYS A 159 -6.64 -20.66 17.53
N ASN A 160 -5.48 -20.09 17.22
CA ASN A 160 -4.20 -20.77 17.41
C ASN A 160 -3.85 -20.99 18.88
N LEU A 161 -4.31 -20.12 19.80
CA LEU A 161 -4.15 -20.32 21.24
C LEU A 161 -4.96 -21.51 21.75
N HIS A 162 -6.15 -21.74 21.18
CA HIS A 162 -7.02 -22.86 21.57
C HIS A 162 -6.69 -24.16 20.81
N GLU A 163 -6.26 -24.07 19.56
CA GLU A 163 -6.02 -25.21 18.66
C GLU A 163 -4.71 -25.02 17.84
N PRO A 164 -3.53 -25.22 18.44
CA PRO A 164 -2.24 -24.88 17.82
C PRO A 164 -1.86 -25.74 16.60
N ASN A 165 -2.44 -26.93 16.43
CA ASN A 165 -2.03 -27.89 15.39
C ASN A 165 -2.77 -27.78 14.05
N LYS A 166 -3.71 -26.83 13.87
CA LYS A 166 -4.51 -26.69 12.64
C LYS A 166 -3.98 -25.65 11.65
N GLY A 167 -2.72 -25.19 11.80
CA GLY A 167 -2.10 -24.22 10.90
C GLY A 167 -2.65 -22.80 11.01
N HIS A 168 -3.43 -22.49 12.05
CA HIS A 168 -4.01 -21.16 12.30
C HIS A 168 -2.94 -20.09 12.52
N GLY A 169 -1.82 -20.45 13.16
CA GLY A 169 -0.67 -19.55 13.34
C GLY A 169 -0.05 -19.07 12.02
N ARG A 170 -0.06 -19.91 10.97
CA ARG A 170 0.46 -19.51 9.64
C ARG A 170 -0.38 -18.42 9.01
N ILE A 171 -1.71 -18.52 9.11
CA ILE A 171 -2.67 -17.53 8.58
C ILE A 171 -2.55 -16.22 9.36
N ALA A 172 -2.38 -16.29 10.69
CA ALA A 172 -2.15 -15.11 11.52
C ALA A 172 -0.86 -14.40 11.12
N ASN A 173 0.26 -15.13 10.99
CA ASN A 173 1.55 -14.55 10.60
C ASN A 173 1.51 -13.94 9.18
N LEU A 174 0.84 -14.59 8.23
CA LEU A 174 0.64 -14.04 6.89
C LEU A 174 -0.19 -12.75 6.91
N SER A 175 -1.26 -12.71 7.71
CA SER A 175 -2.08 -11.49 7.89
C SER A 175 -1.23 -10.35 8.44
N ALA A 176 -0.38 -10.64 9.42
CA ALA A 176 0.53 -9.65 10.01
C ALA A 176 1.57 -9.13 9.00
N LEU A 177 2.13 -10.02 8.18
CA LEU A 177 3.12 -9.66 7.17
C LEU A 177 2.51 -8.78 6.07
N LEU A 178 1.28 -9.06 5.66
CA LEU A 178 0.53 -8.23 4.71
C LEU A 178 0.16 -6.88 5.31
N LEU A 179 -0.24 -6.84 6.58
CA LEU A 179 -0.47 -5.59 7.29
C LEU A 179 0.82 -4.77 7.40
N MET A 180 1.97 -5.41 7.59
CA MET A 180 3.28 -4.75 7.57
C MET A 180 3.65 -4.24 6.18
N LEU A 181 3.34 -4.97 5.11
CA LEU A 181 3.53 -4.50 3.73
C LEU A 181 2.70 -3.24 3.44
N HIS A 182 1.43 -3.23 3.87
CA HIS A 182 0.49 -2.12 3.65
C HIS A 182 0.77 -0.90 4.52
N THR A 183 1.27 -1.11 5.73
CA THR A 183 1.58 -0.01 6.66
C THR A 183 3.05 0.41 6.64
N GLY A 184 3.94 -0.37 6.04
CA GLY A 184 5.40 -0.18 6.13
C GLY A 184 5.86 1.20 5.67
N PHE A 185 5.36 1.67 4.53
CA PHE A 185 5.62 3.03 4.03
C PHE A 185 5.13 4.11 5.02
N ASN A 186 3.93 3.91 5.58
CA ASN A 186 3.31 4.86 6.51
C ASN A 186 4.06 4.95 7.85
N TRP A 187 4.77 3.91 8.27
CA TRP A 187 5.58 3.98 9.50
C TRP A 187 6.78 4.90 9.35
N PHE A 188 7.43 4.90 8.19
CA PHE A 188 8.56 5.79 7.92
C PHE A 188 8.14 7.26 7.88
N ILE A 189 6.91 7.53 7.42
CA ILE A 189 6.25 8.85 7.53
C ILE A 189 6.23 9.30 9.00
N TRP A 190 5.65 8.52 9.93
CA TRP A 190 5.59 8.94 11.33
C TRP A 190 6.96 9.05 12.02
N VAL A 191 7.93 8.20 11.66
CA VAL A 191 9.31 8.35 12.17
C VAL A 191 9.90 9.68 11.71
N GLY A 192 9.65 10.10 10.45
CA GLY A 192 10.06 11.42 9.95
C GLY A 192 9.40 12.57 10.71
N VAL A 193 8.10 12.46 11.03
CA VAL A 193 7.38 13.42 11.88
C VAL A 193 8.06 13.57 13.25
N PHE A 194 8.34 12.45 13.91
CA PHE A 194 8.98 12.46 15.25
C PHE A 194 10.42 12.97 15.20
N ALA A 195 11.17 12.62 14.16
CA ALA A 195 12.54 13.06 13.96
C ALA A 195 12.65 14.54 13.55
N ARG A 196 11.51 15.20 13.26
CA ARG A 196 11.46 16.55 12.68
C ARG A 196 12.41 16.69 11.49
N SER A 197 12.54 15.63 10.68
CA SER A 197 13.38 15.67 9.49
C SER A 197 12.81 16.71 8.52
N ASP A 198 13.67 17.48 7.84
CA ASP A 198 13.25 18.54 6.91
C ASP A 198 12.23 18.03 5.87
N TYR A 199 12.32 16.75 5.48
CA TYR A 199 11.33 16.04 4.66
C TYR A 199 9.86 16.24 5.09
N PHE A 200 9.61 16.37 6.40
CA PHE A 200 8.28 16.55 6.99
C PHE A 200 7.85 18.00 7.14
N TYR A 201 8.79 18.92 7.36
CA TYR A 201 8.51 20.34 7.25
C TYR A 201 8.18 20.71 5.78
N PHE A 202 8.67 19.91 4.83
CA PHE A 202 8.28 19.93 3.43
C PHE A 202 7.18 18.94 3.07
N GLU A 203 6.57 18.16 3.98
CA GLU A 203 5.33 17.44 3.65
C GLU A 203 4.10 18.36 3.80
N ASP A 204 4.27 19.50 4.51
CA ASP A 204 3.48 20.74 4.35
C ASP A 204 3.63 21.35 2.93
N VAL A 205 4.62 20.84 2.17
CA VAL A 205 5.02 21.24 0.83
C VAL A 205 5.17 19.97 -0.01
N ARG A 206 4.09 19.19 -0.20
CA ARG A 206 3.97 18.32 -1.39
C ARG A 206 3.91 19.23 -2.63
N MET A 207 5.04 19.89 -2.85
CA MET A 207 5.32 21.03 -3.71
C MET A 207 4.38 22.25 -3.59
N GLY A 208 3.65 22.44 -2.48
CA GLY A 208 2.65 23.53 -2.40
C GLY A 208 1.57 23.44 -3.49
N LEU A 209 1.44 22.28 -4.14
CA LEU A 209 0.54 21.99 -5.25
C LEU A 209 -0.70 21.25 -4.79
N ASP A 210 -0.60 20.47 -3.70
CA ASP A 210 -1.75 19.95 -2.97
C ASP A 210 -2.11 20.95 -1.85
N ALA A 211 -3.41 21.21 -1.67
CA ALA A 211 -3.89 22.18 -0.70
C ALA A 211 -3.61 21.68 0.73
N SER A 212 -2.48 22.12 1.29
CA SER A 212 -2.10 21.87 2.67
C SER A 212 -3.24 22.30 3.60
N GLY A 213 -3.73 21.36 4.41
CA GLY A 213 -4.88 21.54 5.30
C GLY A 213 -6.24 21.19 4.69
N SER A 214 -6.28 20.56 3.52
CA SER A 214 -7.53 20.04 2.95
C SER A 214 -8.07 18.82 3.73
N PHE A 215 -9.39 18.63 3.71
CA PHE A 215 -10.02 17.47 4.35
C PHE A 215 -9.49 16.13 3.81
N SER A 216 -9.05 16.08 2.55
CA SER A 216 -8.46 14.88 1.93
C SER A 216 -7.18 14.45 2.64
N GLU A 217 -6.29 15.40 2.95
CA GLU A 217 -5.05 15.13 3.70
C GLU A 217 -5.33 14.67 5.12
N TYR A 218 -6.27 15.33 5.83
CA TYR A 218 -6.67 14.90 7.17
C TYR A 218 -7.27 13.50 7.18
N PHE A 219 -8.12 13.19 6.19
CA PHE A 219 -8.73 11.86 6.07
C PHE A 219 -7.69 10.79 5.69
N TRP A 220 -6.71 11.14 4.85
CA TRP A 220 -5.58 10.29 4.53
C TRP A 220 -4.72 10.02 5.77
N LEU A 221 -4.29 11.06 6.49
CA LEU A 221 -3.54 10.96 7.74
C LEU A 221 -4.29 10.15 8.80
N LEU A 222 -5.60 10.38 8.98
CA LEU A 222 -6.46 9.58 9.86
C LEU A 222 -6.44 8.11 9.47
N SER A 223 -6.53 7.82 8.17
CA SER A 223 -6.47 6.45 7.64
C SER A 223 -5.12 5.81 7.95
N LEU A 224 -4.01 6.57 7.83
CA LEU A 224 -2.68 6.11 8.21
C LEU A 224 -2.58 5.81 9.72
N THR A 225 -3.13 6.69 10.56
CA THR A 225 -3.15 6.50 12.02
C THR A 225 -3.93 5.25 12.40
N ILE A 226 -5.11 5.03 11.81
CA ILE A 226 -5.91 3.81 12.04
C ILE A 226 -5.13 2.56 11.62
N SER A 227 -4.47 2.61 10.46
CA SER A 227 -3.62 1.52 9.97
C SER A 227 -2.48 1.18 10.94
N ILE A 228 -1.85 2.18 11.54
CA ILE A 228 -0.77 2.01 12.52
C ILE A 228 -1.31 1.50 13.86
N CYS A 229 -2.42 2.04 14.36
CA CYS A 229 -3.09 1.55 15.57
C CYS A 229 -3.49 0.07 15.43
N GLY A 230 -3.98 -0.33 14.24
CA GLY A 230 -4.27 -1.73 13.92
C GLY A 230 -3.05 -2.66 14.06
N ARG A 231 -1.83 -2.13 13.87
CA ARG A 231 -0.56 -2.83 14.09
C ARG A 231 -0.04 -2.72 15.53
N TYR A 232 -0.28 -1.63 16.24
CA TYR A 232 0.08 -1.55 17.66
C TYR A 232 -0.76 -2.51 18.52
N ALA A 233 -2.03 -2.71 18.17
CA ALA A 233 -2.84 -3.79 18.71
C ALA A 233 -2.19 -5.17 18.51
N PHE A 234 -1.44 -5.35 17.41
CA PHE A 234 -0.61 -6.53 17.14
C PHE A 234 0.65 -6.59 18.04
N SER A 235 1.36 -5.47 18.27
CA SER A 235 2.59 -5.44 19.07
C SER A 235 2.34 -5.67 20.56
N LEU A 236 1.31 -5.05 21.13
CA LEU A 236 0.93 -5.20 22.54
C LEU A 236 0.51 -6.63 22.88
N HIS A 237 -0.13 -7.33 21.94
CA HIS A 237 -0.53 -8.73 22.15
C HIS A 237 0.66 -9.70 22.11
N HIS A 238 1.78 -9.32 21.46
CA HIS A 238 2.98 -10.15 21.41
C HIS A 238 3.84 -10.03 22.67
N SER A 239 3.80 -8.88 23.36
CA SER A 239 4.52 -8.63 24.61
C SER A 239 3.79 -9.13 25.86
N VAL A 240 2.45 -9.20 25.83
CA VAL A 240 1.64 -9.63 26.99
C VAL A 240 1.54 -11.17 27.12
N PHE A 241 1.81 -11.91 26.04
CA PHE A 241 1.70 -13.38 26.01
C PHE A 241 3.05 -14.10 25.87
N SER A 242 4.17 -13.38 26.02
CA SER A 242 5.53 -13.93 26.07
C SER A 242 6.10 -14.05 27.49
N THR A 243 5.25 -13.85 28.51
CA THR A 243 5.50 -14.14 29.93
C THR A 243 4.53 -15.22 30.38
#